data_AF-A0A4R9KET0-F1
#
_entry.id   AF-A0A4R9KET0-F1
#
_cell.length_a   1.000
_cell.length_b   1.000
_cell.length_c   1.000
_cell.angle_alpha   90.00
_cell.angle_beta   90.00
_cell.angle_gamma   90.00
#
_symmetry.space_group_name_H-M   'P 1'
#
loop_
_entity.id
_entity.type
_entity.pdbx_description
1 polymer ?
#
loop_
_entity_poly.entity_id
_entity_poly.type
_entity_poly.pdbx_seq_one_letter_code
_entity_poly.pdbx_strand_id
1 'polypeptide(L)'
;MSFFPKTLIRDIFYIILIFFSISFGVFAEGKSFVYYIEWKEVKGSRGYVVEVRKSVPTQELILEKKVSENEIEFSLEAGSYDYRIAALNR
;
A
#
# COMPACT_ATOMS: atom_id res chain seq x y z
N MET A 1 -22.38 -27.24 -46.76
CA MET A 1 -20.98 -26.76 -46.76
C MET A 1 -21.04 -25.28 -46.38
N SER A 2 -20.82 -24.93 -45.11
CA SER A 2 -21.05 -23.58 -44.59
C SER A 2 -19.94 -22.62 -45.02
N PHE A 3 -20.32 -21.51 -45.64
CA PHE A 3 -19.41 -20.48 -46.14
C PHE A 3 -19.25 -19.43 -45.04
N PHE A 4 -18.21 -19.56 -44.21
CA PHE A 4 -17.87 -18.50 -43.25
C PHE A 4 -17.11 -17.38 -43.98
N PRO A 5 -17.60 -16.13 -43.96
CA PRO A 5 -16.91 -15.02 -44.62
C PRO A 5 -15.60 -14.69 -43.89
N LYS A 6 -14.48 -14.70 -44.62
CA LYS A 6 -13.12 -14.47 -44.08
C LYS A 6 -12.96 -13.15 -43.31
N THR A 7 -13.80 -12.15 -43.60
CA THR A 7 -13.82 -10.86 -42.89
C THR A 7 -14.31 -11.00 -41.45
N LEU A 8 -15.25 -11.90 -41.20
CA LEU A 8 -15.85 -12.13 -39.89
C LEU A 8 -14.83 -12.76 -38.91
N ILE A 9 -13.95 -13.62 -39.42
CA ILE A 9 -12.84 -14.21 -38.65
C ILE A 9 -11.81 -13.15 -38.25
N ARG A 10 -11.51 -12.21 -39.16
CA ARG A 10 -10.59 -11.10 -38.89
C ARG A 10 -11.14 -10.16 -37.82
N ASP A 11 -12.43 -9.84 -37.89
CA ASP A 11 -13.05 -8.89 -36.97
C ASP A 11 -13.20 -9.53 -35.56
N ILE A 12 -13.50 -10.84 -35.49
CA ILE A 12 -13.46 -11.61 -34.23
C ILE A 12 -12.06 -11.61 -33.61
N PHE A 13 -11.01 -11.79 -34.43
CA PHE A 13 -9.63 -11.80 -33.95
C PHE A 13 -9.23 -10.46 -33.30
N TYR A 14 -9.63 -9.32 -33.89
CA TYR A 14 -9.39 -8.01 -33.29
C TYR A 14 -10.14 -7.79 -31.97
N ILE A 15 -11.39 -8.26 -31.88
CA ILE A 15 -12.17 -8.19 -30.63
C ILE A 15 -11.50 -9.00 -29.52
N ILE A 16 -11.00 -10.20 -29.83
CA ILE A 16 -10.26 -11.03 -28.88
C ILE A 16 -8.98 -10.33 -28.41
N LEU A 17 -8.21 -9.72 -29.30
CA LEU A 17 -7.00 -8.98 -28.94
C LEU A 17 -7.28 -7.79 -28.00
N ILE A 18 -8.36 -7.04 -28.26
CA ILE A 18 -8.78 -5.92 -27.40
C ILE A 18 -9.19 -6.45 -26.02
N PHE A 19 -9.98 -7.52 -25.96
CA PHE A 19 -10.37 -8.15 -24.69
C PHE A 19 -9.16 -8.69 -23.90
N PHE A 20 -8.18 -9.26 -24.61
CA PHE A 20 -6.95 -9.75 -23.99
C PHE A 20 -6.10 -8.60 -23.44
N SER A 21 -6.06 -7.46 -24.12
CA SER A 21 -5.30 -6.28 -23.68
C SER A 21 -5.89 -5.58 -22.44
N ILE A 22 -7.21 -5.62 -22.25
CA ILE A 22 -7.88 -5.03 -21.07
C ILE A 22 -7.70 -5.93 -19.83
N SER A 23 -7.44 -7.22 -20.03
CA SER A 23 -7.30 -8.21 -18.95
C SER A 23 -5.97 -8.14 -18.17
N PHE A 24 -4.97 -7.39 -18.65
CA PHE A 24 -3.64 -7.30 -18.01
C PHE A 24 -3.52 -6.17 -16.97
N GLY A 25 -4.63 -5.78 -16.34
CA GLY A 25 -4.58 -5.06 -15.07
C GLY A 25 -4.14 -6.01 -13.95
N VAL A 26 -2.86 -6.39 -13.92
CA VAL A 26 -2.29 -7.19 -12.83
C VAL A 26 -2.31 -6.32 -11.58
N PHE A 27 -3.25 -6.59 -10.68
CA PHE A 27 -3.24 -6.04 -9.34
C PHE A 27 -2.11 -6.72 -8.57
N ALA A 28 -0.95 -6.07 -8.50
CA ALA A 28 0.12 -6.50 -7.61
C ALA A 28 -0.35 -6.23 -6.18
N GLU A 29 -1.00 -7.21 -5.55
CA GLU A 29 -1.31 -7.17 -4.12
C GLU A 29 0.03 -7.15 -3.38
N GLY A 30 0.39 -5.98 -2.83
CA GLY A 30 1.65 -5.77 -2.13
C GLY A 30 1.74 -6.71 -0.93
N LYS A 31 2.86 -7.43 -0.79
CA LYS A 31 3.10 -8.21 0.43
C LYS A 31 3.15 -7.27 1.62
N SER A 32 2.27 -7.49 2.59
CA SER A 32 2.22 -6.74 3.85
C SER A 32 2.99 -7.47 4.95
N PHE A 33 3.73 -6.73 5.76
CA PHE A 33 4.59 -7.21 6.83
C PHE A 33 4.22 -6.51 8.13
N VAL A 34 4.22 -7.26 9.24
CA VAL A 34 3.98 -6.72 10.59
C VAL A 34 5.28 -6.13 11.12
N TYR A 35 5.20 -4.88 11.60
CA TYR A 35 6.28 -4.16 12.25
C TYR A 35 5.89 -3.84 13.69
N TYR A 36 6.85 -3.99 14.58
CA TYR A 36 6.74 -3.62 15.99
C TYR A 36 7.85 -2.61 16.31
N ILE A 37 7.48 -1.47 16.88
CA ILE A 37 8.40 -0.42 17.31
C ILE A 37 8.20 -0.19 18.80
N GLU A 38 9.28 -0.24 19.56
CA GLU A 38 9.35 0.13 20.97
C GLU A 38 10.35 1.27 21.15
N TRP A 39 10.07 2.19 22.07
CA TRP A 39 10.96 3.29 22.41
C TRP A 39 11.04 3.51 23.92
N LYS A 40 12.03 4.29 24.33
CA LYS A 40 12.20 4.66 25.73
C LYS A 40 11.05 5.57 26.19
N GLU A 41 10.41 5.21 27.29
CA GLU A 41 9.37 6.03 27.92
C GLU A 41 9.87 7.46 28.22
N VAL A 42 9.07 8.45 27.83
CA VAL A 42 9.26 9.85 28.20
C VAL A 42 8.49 10.12 29.48
N LYS A 43 9.22 10.34 30.58
CA LYS A 43 8.66 10.59 31.91
C LYS A 43 7.66 11.76 31.88
N GLY A 44 6.47 11.52 32.41
CA GLY A 44 5.41 12.52 32.50
C GLY A 44 4.59 12.71 31.21
N SER A 45 4.88 11.95 30.16
CA SER A 45 4.02 11.90 28.98
C SER A 45 2.66 11.26 29.30
N ARG A 46 1.62 11.66 28.58
CA ARG A 46 0.27 11.05 28.65
C ARG A 46 -0.02 10.08 27.51
N GLY A 47 0.98 9.83 26.68
CA GLY A 47 0.89 9.08 25.45
C GLY A 47 1.77 9.70 24.37
N TYR A 48 1.67 9.14 23.18
CA TYR A 48 2.51 9.48 22.04
C TYR A 48 1.68 9.60 20.77
N VAL A 49 2.18 10.38 19.82
CA VAL A 49 1.75 10.35 18.41
C VAL A 49 2.87 9.69 17.63
N VAL A 50 2.53 8.63 16.91
CA VAL A 50 3.42 7.94 15.98
C VAL A 50 2.97 8.29 14.56
N GLU A 51 3.88 8.86 13.78
CA GLU A 51 3.72 9.07 12.35
C GLU A 51 4.65 8.15 11.58
N VAL A 52 4.14 7.52 10.51
CA VAL A 52 4.95 6.75 9.55
C VAL A 52 4.67 7.30 8.16
N ARG A 53 5.73 7.60 7.42
CA ARG A 53 5.68 8.16 6.07
C ARG A 53 6.52 7.32 5.13
N LYS A 54 6.14 7.23 3.85
CA LYS A 54 7.06 6.69 2.83
C LYS A 54 8.31 7.58 2.77
N SER A 55 9.49 6.96 2.70
CA SER A 55 10.72 7.70 2.46
C SER A 55 10.67 8.37 1.07
N VAL A 56 11.61 9.29 0.81
CA VAL A 56 11.74 10.07 -0.44
C VAL A 56 11.41 9.22 -1.69
N PRO A 57 10.63 9.72 -2.67
CA PRO A 57 10.35 11.14 -2.94
C PRO A 57 9.00 11.69 -2.44
N THR A 58 8.03 10.87 -2.07
CA THR A 58 6.65 11.36 -1.85
C THR A 58 6.36 11.82 -0.42
N GLN A 59 7.13 11.41 0.59
CA GLN A 59 6.88 11.71 2.02
C GLN A 59 5.41 11.52 2.46
N GLU A 60 4.72 10.59 1.78
CA GLU A 60 3.31 10.29 1.93
C GLU A 60 3.04 9.77 3.35
N LEU A 61 2.08 10.35 4.06
CA LEU A 61 1.67 9.87 5.38
C LEU A 61 0.88 8.57 5.24
N ILE A 62 1.39 7.50 5.86
CA ILE A 62 0.82 6.16 5.81
C ILE A 62 0.08 5.83 7.10
N LEU A 63 0.61 6.31 8.23
CA LEU A 63 0.04 6.08 9.55
C LEU A 63 0.22 7.33 10.39
N GLU A 64 -0.84 7.73 11.08
CA GLU A 64 -0.78 8.61 12.25
C GLU A 64 -1.64 7.98 13.34
N LYS A 65 -1.03 7.66 14.49
CA LYS A 65 -1.73 6.98 15.58
C LYS A 65 -1.33 7.53 16.93
N LYS A 66 -2.33 7.78 17.78
CA LYS A 66 -2.15 8.07 19.19
C LYS A 66 -2.10 6.76 19.98
N VAL A 67 -1.09 6.60 20.82
CA VAL A 67 -0.90 5.43 21.70
C VAL A 67 -0.62 5.87 23.13
N SER A 68 -1.10 5.11 24.10
CA SER A 68 -0.84 5.35 25.53
C SER A 68 0.49 4.73 25.99
N GLU A 69 0.95 3.71 25.29
CA GLU A 69 2.12 2.90 25.63
C GLU A 69 3.32 3.30 24.76
N ASN A 70 4.53 2.98 25.22
CA ASN A 70 5.78 3.25 24.51
C ASN A 70 6.12 2.17 23.46
N GLU A 71 5.08 1.60 22.86
CA GLU A 71 5.14 0.59 21.81
C GLU A 71 3.99 0.73 20.82
N ILE A 72 4.18 0.18 19.62
CA ILE A 72 3.14 0.09 18.60
C ILE A 72 3.43 -1.07 17.64
N GLU A 73 2.37 -1.78 17.25
CA GLU A 73 2.37 -2.75 16.15
C GLU A 73 1.49 -2.23 15.00
N PHE A 74 1.98 -2.38 13.76
CA PHE A 74 1.24 -2.04 12.54
C PHE A 74 1.79 -2.82 11.33
N SER A 75 0.99 -2.94 10.27
CA SER A 75 1.40 -3.63 9.03
C SER A 75 1.66 -2.64 7.89
N LEU A 76 2.74 -2.86 7.14
CA LEU A 76 3.10 -2.06 5.95
C LEU A 76 3.44 -2.97 4.77
N GLU A 77 3.18 -2.49 3.57
CA GLU A 77 3.71 -3.09 2.35
C GLU A 77 5.25 -3.03 2.31
N ALA A 78 5.87 -3.84 1.45
CA ALA A 78 7.30 -3.74 1.19
C ALA A 78 7.67 -2.33 0.68
N GLY A 79 8.59 -1.65 1.37
CA GLY A 79 9.02 -0.31 1.01
C GLY A 79 10.00 0.28 2.01
N SER A 80 10.41 1.52 1.76
CA SER A 80 11.20 2.32 2.69
C SER A 80 10.32 3.38 3.35
N TYR A 81 10.42 3.49 4.66
CA TYR A 81 9.60 4.36 5.48
C TYR A 81 10.44 5.08 6.53
N ASP A 82 10.03 6.30 6.85
CA ASP A 82 10.55 7.06 7.98
C ASP A 82 9.44 7.17 9.04
N TYR A 83 9.81 7.04 10.31
CA TYR A 83 8.86 7.22 11.42
C TYR A 83 9.29 8.33 12.37
N ARG A 84 8.31 8.97 12.99
CA ARG A 84 8.50 10.01 14.01
C ARG A 84 7.59 9.73 15.20
N ILE A 85 8.12 9.94 16.40
CA ILE A 85 7.40 9.73 17.64
C ILE A 85 7.45 11.03 18.44
N ALA A 86 6.29 11.57 18.78
CA ALA A 86 6.16 12.76 19.61
C ALA A 86 5.47 12.39 20.92
N ALA A 87 6.08 12.73 22.05
CA ALA A 87 5.44 12.61 23.36
C ALA A 87 4.38 13.71 23.54
N LEU A 88 3.22 13.35 24.08
CA LEU A 88 2.14 14.27 24.39
C LEU A 88 2.29 14.77 25.83
N ASN A 89 2.52 16.07 25.98
CA ASN A 89 2.59 16.77 27.26
C ASN A 89 1.21 17.27 27.71
N ARG A 90 1.15 17.75 28.96
CA ARG A 90 -0.02 18.39 29.56
C ARG A 90 -0.28 19.78 28.98
#